data_AF-A0A2E0SK99-F1
#
_entry.id   AF-A0A2E0SK99-F1
#
_cell.length_a   1.000
_cell.length_b   1.000
_cell.length_c   1.000
_cell.angle_alpha   90.00
_cell.angle_beta   90.00
_cell.angle_gamma   90.00
#
_symmetry.space_group_name_H-M   'P 1'
#
loop_
_entity.id
_entity.type
_entity.pdbx_description
1 polymer ?
#
loop_
_entity_poly.entity_id
_entity_poly.type
_entity_poly.pdbx_seq_one_letter_code
_entity_poly.pdbx_strand_id
1 'polypeptide(L)'
;MNSEPNSETVAPDPPLTPPTRRRSKWRIIVQLLLVLLVFGGGVVTGGALAFRFVRQRMQNFETQSDTMIERIHTRMVWKYDLSDEQSAQLKEILRRNFDDLIALRREFRPRLAAEMESIEEDVAAILTESQRAEWRENFRNFSDVVFPGVYQSE
;
A
#
# COMPACT_ATOMS: atom_id res chain seq x y z
N MET A 1 82.70 12.74 -50.45
CA MET A 1 82.99 11.80 -49.36
C MET A 1 82.27 12.31 -48.14
N ASN A 2 81.21 11.60 -47.76
CA ASN A 2 80.48 11.53 -46.49
C ASN A 2 80.17 12.81 -45.70
N SER A 3 78.90 13.22 -45.80
CA SER A 3 78.17 14.10 -44.88
C SER A 3 78.02 13.43 -43.50
N GLU A 4 78.31 14.18 -42.44
CA GLU A 4 78.05 13.78 -41.05
C GLU A 4 76.54 13.70 -40.75
N PRO A 5 76.11 12.83 -39.82
CA PRO A 5 74.70 12.52 -39.57
C PRO A 5 74.05 13.53 -38.62
N ASN A 6 72.82 13.95 -38.96
CA ASN A 6 71.97 14.78 -38.10
C ASN A 6 71.73 14.09 -36.75
N SER A 7 72.04 14.79 -35.66
CA SER A 7 71.63 14.43 -34.30
C SER A 7 70.18 14.86 -34.09
N GLU A 8 69.22 13.97 -34.37
CA GLU A 8 67.84 14.16 -33.93
C GLU A 8 67.76 13.97 -32.41
N THR A 9 67.46 15.07 -31.73
CA THR A 9 67.14 15.09 -30.30
C THR A 9 65.78 14.40 -30.11
N VAL A 10 65.81 13.13 -29.68
CA VAL A 10 64.61 12.38 -29.30
C VAL A 10 64.04 12.97 -28.02
N ALA A 11 62.94 13.72 -28.15
CA ALA A 11 62.17 14.22 -27.01
C ALA A 11 61.54 13.03 -26.24
N PRO A 12 61.43 13.08 -24.90
CA PRO A 12 60.83 12.00 -24.12
C PRO A 12 59.32 11.96 -24.34
N ASP A 13 58.80 10.78 -24.69
CA ASP A 13 57.36 10.55 -24.85
C ASP A 13 56.58 10.87 -23.57
N PRO A 14 55.44 11.57 -23.65
CA PRO A 14 54.62 11.85 -22.48
C PRO A 14 53.95 10.57 -21.95
N PRO A 15 53.74 10.45 -20.62
CA PRO A 15 53.13 9.27 -20.02
C PRO A 15 51.67 9.11 -20.47
N LEU A 16 51.32 7.90 -20.92
CA LEU A 16 49.96 7.51 -21.27
C LEU A 16 49.07 7.51 -20.01
N THR A 17 48.20 8.51 -19.86
CA THR A 17 47.17 8.51 -18.80
C THR A 17 46.05 7.53 -19.14
N PRO A 18 45.62 6.65 -18.21
CA PRO A 18 44.53 5.72 -18.48
C PRO A 18 43.17 6.44 -18.63
N PRO A 19 42.29 6.00 -19.55
CA PRO A 19 40.99 6.63 -19.74
C PRO A 19 40.10 6.40 -18.52
N THR A 20 39.69 7.49 -17.85
CA THR A 20 38.76 7.41 -16.73
C THR A 20 37.38 6.97 -17.24
N ARG A 21 36.94 5.78 -16.81
CA ARG A 21 35.73 5.11 -17.28
C ARG A 21 34.48 5.77 -16.66
N ARG A 22 34.15 6.98 -17.09
CA ARG A 22 33.00 7.80 -16.64
C ARG A 22 31.61 7.24 -17.01
N ARG A 23 31.53 6.06 -17.62
CA ARG A 23 30.30 5.40 -18.11
C ARG A 23 29.57 4.52 -17.07
N SER A 24 30.03 4.48 -15.81
CA SER A 24 29.47 3.59 -14.77
C SER A 24 28.26 4.16 -14.03
N LYS A 25 28.25 5.46 -13.67
CA LYS A 25 27.20 6.04 -12.81
C LYS A 25 25.82 6.10 -13.48
N TRP A 26 25.76 6.42 -14.77
CA TRP A 26 24.49 6.45 -15.51
C TRP A 26 23.86 5.06 -15.65
N ARG A 27 24.67 4.02 -15.86
CA ARG A 27 24.19 2.62 -15.89
C ARG A 27 23.62 2.18 -14.55
N ILE A 28 24.25 2.59 -13.44
CA ILE A 28 23.75 2.30 -12.09
C ILE A 28 22.41 3.00 -11.84
N ILE A 29 22.26 4.26 -12.24
CA ILE A 29 21.00 5.00 -12.11
C ILE A 29 19.88 4.32 -12.93
N VAL A 30 20.16 3.94 -14.17
CA VAL A 30 19.19 3.24 -15.02
C VAL A 30 18.82 1.88 -14.42
N GLN A 31 19.78 1.12 -13.86
CA GLN A 31 19.49 -0.15 -13.18
C GLN A 31 18.64 0.04 -11.93
N LEU A 32 18.92 1.05 -11.10
CA LEU A 32 18.12 1.36 -9.92
C LEU A 32 16.69 1.78 -10.29
N LEU A 33 16.51 2.57 -11.35
CA LEU A 33 15.18 2.92 -11.85
C LEU A 33 14.41 1.69 -12.34
N LEU A 34 15.08 0.77 -13.03
CA LEU A 34 14.49 -0.49 -13.49
C LEU A 34 14.06 -1.38 -12.31
N VAL A 35 14.92 -1.51 -11.30
CA VAL A 35 14.59 -2.26 -10.08
C VAL A 35 13.42 -1.61 -9.36
N LEU A 36 13.45 -0.29 -9.17
CA LEU A 36 12.37 0.45 -8.50
C LEU A 36 11.05 0.33 -9.27
N LEU A 37 11.08 0.30 -10.61
CA LEU A 37 9.89 0.16 -11.43
C LEU A 37 9.30 -1.25 -11.34
N VAL A 38 10.15 -2.29 -11.35
CA VAL A 38 9.69 -3.68 -11.21
C VAL A 38 9.21 -3.97 -9.79
N PHE A 39 10.00 -3.62 -8.77
CA PHE A 39 9.63 -3.82 -7.37
C PHE A 39 8.48 -2.91 -6.94
N GLY A 40 8.51 -1.65 -7.34
CA GLY A 40 7.44 -0.68 -7.08
C GLY A 40 6.14 -1.13 -7.75
N GLY A 41 6.19 -1.58 -9.01
CA GLY A 41 5.05 -2.19 -9.68
C GLY A 41 4.49 -3.40 -8.93
N GLY A 42 5.37 -4.28 -8.44
CA GLY A 42 4.98 -5.43 -7.61
C GLY A 42 4.31 -5.03 -6.28
N VAL A 43 4.86 -4.04 -5.58
CA VAL A 43 4.30 -3.52 -4.31
C VAL A 43 2.95 -2.86 -4.53
N VAL A 44 2.82 -2.03 -5.56
CA VAL A 44 1.55 -1.35 -5.90
C VAL A 44 0.49 -2.38 -6.30
N THR A 45 0.84 -3.33 -7.17
CA THR A 45 -0.12 -4.33 -7.66
C THR A 45 -0.51 -5.32 -6.55
N GLY A 46 0.47 -5.83 -5.80
CA GLY A 46 0.23 -6.75 -4.68
C GLY A 46 -0.54 -6.08 -3.54
N GLY A 47 -0.18 -4.83 -3.21
CA GLY A 47 -0.89 -3.99 -2.25
C GLY A 47 -2.33 -3.76 -2.69
N ALA A 48 -2.57 -3.35 -3.94
CA ALA A 48 -3.90 -3.14 -4.48
C ALA A 48 -4.77 -4.41 -4.45
N LEU A 49 -4.20 -5.58 -4.77
CA LEU A 49 -4.94 -6.85 -4.72
C LEU A 49 -5.31 -7.26 -3.29
N ALA A 50 -4.33 -7.27 -2.38
CA ALA A 50 -4.56 -7.62 -0.98
C ALA A 50 -5.59 -6.68 -0.35
N PHE A 51 -5.45 -5.39 -0.65
CA PHE A 51 -6.36 -4.36 -0.21
C PHE A 51 -7.79 -4.56 -0.76
N ARG A 52 -7.95 -4.85 -2.07
CA ARG A 52 -9.25 -5.16 -2.67
C ARG A 52 -9.92 -6.37 -2.01
N PHE A 53 -9.15 -7.40 -1.69
CA PHE A 53 -9.67 -8.60 -1.03
C PHE A 53 -10.15 -8.31 0.41
N VAL A 54 -9.42 -7.48 1.15
CA VAL A 54 -9.83 -7.03 2.49
C VAL A 54 -11.09 -6.16 2.42
N ARG A 55 -11.17 -5.21 1.47
CA ARG A 55 -12.35 -4.35 1.27
C ARG A 55 -13.62 -5.16 1.02
N GLN A 56 -13.55 -6.15 0.14
CA GLN A 56 -14.70 -7.01 -0.19
C GLN A 56 -15.17 -7.82 1.03
N ARG A 57 -14.25 -8.20 1.92
CA ARG A 57 -14.57 -8.92 3.16
C ARG A 57 -15.16 -8.00 4.23
N MET A 58 -14.74 -6.74 4.28
CA MET A 58 -15.18 -5.77 5.29
C MET A 58 -16.58 -5.23 4.99
N GLN A 59 -16.89 -4.94 3.72
CA GLN A 59 -18.22 -4.50 3.29
C GLN A 59 -19.30 -5.56 3.56
N ASN A 60 -18.94 -6.83 3.46
CA ASN A 60 -19.88 -7.92 3.70
C ASN A 60 -20.00 -8.32 5.18
N PHE A 61 -19.31 -7.66 6.11
CA PHE A 61 -19.24 -8.11 7.50
C PHE A 61 -20.60 -8.11 8.23
N GLU A 62 -21.52 -7.20 7.91
CA GLU A 62 -22.89 -7.23 8.46
C GLU A 62 -23.73 -8.36 7.84
N THR A 63 -23.65 -8.58 6.53
CA THR A 63 -24.42 -9.64 5.84
C THR A 63 -23.83 -11.04 6.04
N GLN A 64 -22.53 -11.13 6.35
CA GLN A 64 -21.79 -12.38 6.51
C GLN A 64 -21.41 -12.67 7.96
N SER A 65 -21.89 -11.91 8.95
CA SER A 65 -21.58 -12.14 10.36
C SER A 65 -21.84 -13.59 10.76
N ASP A 66 -22.99 -14.14 10.37
CA ASP A 66 -23.35 -15.55 10.61
C ASP A 66 -22.36 -16.53 9.96
N THR A 67 -21.97 -16.28 8.71
CA THR A 67 -20.97 -17.14 8.03
C THR A 67 -19.58 -17.02 8.65
N MET A 68 -19.26 -15.87 9.26
CA MET A 68 -17.98 -15.63 9.92
C MET A 68 -17.95 -16.31 11.29
N ILE A 69 -19.03 -16.21 12.05
CA ILE A 69 -19.25 -16.94 13.30
C ILE A 69 -19.12 -18.44 13.04
N GLU A 70 -19.79 -18.97 12.02
CA GLU A 70 -19.76 -20.40 11.71
C GLU A 70 -18.36 -20.88 11.31
N ARG A 71 -17.61 -20.07 10.56
CA ARG A 71 -16.21 -20.39 10.19
C ARG A 71 -15.27 -20.39 11.40
N ILE A 72 -15.42 -19.42 12.30
CA ILE A 72 -14.60 -19.35 13.52
C ILE A 72 -14.96 -20.50 14.45
N HIS A 73 -16.26 -20.75 14.62
CA HIS A 73 -16.81 -21.85 15.42
C HIS A 73 -16.30 -23.20 14.91
N THR A 74 -16.49 -23.53 13.64
CA THR A 74 -16.01 -24.79 13.03
C THR A 74 -14.49 -24.97 13.23
N ARG A 75 -13.71 -23.90 13.03
CA ARG A 75 -12.26 -23.96 13.20
C ARG A 75 -11.85 -24.17 14.66
N MET A 76 -12.55 -23.56 15.61
CA MET A 76 -12.31 -23.70 17.04
C MET A 76 -12.71 -25.10 17.53
N VAL A 77 -13.88 -25.60 17.13
CA VAL A 77 -14.34 -26.96 17.44
C VAL A 77 -13.32 -27.97 16.96
N TRP A 78 -12.88 -27.88 15.70
CA TRP A 78 -11.89 -28.81 15.15
C TRP A 78 -10.51 -28.68 15.81
N LYS A 79 -10.04 -27.45 16.11
CA LYS A 79 -8.71 -27.22 16.67
C LYS A 79 -8.59 -27.65 18.14
N TYR A 80 -9.67 -27.51 18.91
CA TYR A 80 -9.68 -27.75 20.35
C TYR A 80 -10.48 -28.98 20.77
N ASP A 81 -11.04 -29.72 19.80
CA ASP A 81 -11.86 -30.91 20.02
C ASP A 81 -12.98 -30.68 21.04
N LEU A 82 -13.74 -29.61 20.80
CA LEU A 82 -14.78 -29.15 21.74
C LEU A 82 -15.94 -30.15 21.80
N SER A 83 -16.46 -30.41 23.02
CA SER A 83 -17.70 -31.17 23.19
C SER A 83 -18.91 -30.41 22.63
N ASP A 84 -20.03 -31.11 22.43
CA ASP A 84 -21.27 -30.48 21.95
C ASP A 84 -21.74 -29.33 22.86
N GLU A 85 -21.61 -29.48 24.18
CA GLU A 85 -21.93 -28.42 25.14
C GLU A 85 -20.98 -27.22 25.02
N GLN A 86 -19.68 -27.46 24.89
CA GLN A 86 -18.67 -26.40 24.73
C GLN A 86 -18.83 -25.68 23.39
N SER A 87 -19.15 -26.42 22.34
CA SER A 87 -19.45 -25.94 21.01
C SER A 87 -20.66 -25.00 21.00
N ALA A 88 -21.74 -25.39 21.68
CA ALA A 88 -22.93 -24.55 21.82
C ALA A 88 -22.64 -23.26 22.60
N GLN A 89 -21.91 -23.36 23.72
CA GLN A 89 -21.51 -22.19 24.51
C GLN A 89 -20.60 -21.24 23.70
N LEU A 90 -19.64 -21.78 22.95
CA LEU A 90 -18.77 -20.99 22.09
C LEU A 90 -19.59 -20.22 21.04
N LYS A 91 -20.56 -20.88 20.40
CA LYS A 91 -21.39 -20.25 19.36
C LYS A 91 -22.18 -19.08 19.92
N GLU A 92 -22.75 -19.22 21.12
CA GLU A 92 -23.47 -18.13 21.80
C GLU A 92 -22.55 -16.97 22.17
N ILE A 93 -21.36 -17.27 22.72
CA ILE A 93 -20.36 -16.24 23.03
C ILE A 93 -19.97 -15.47 21.77
N LEU A 94 -19.68 -16.18 20.67
CA LEU A 94 -19.33 -15.55 19.40
C LEU A 94 -20.47 -14.66 18.91
N ARG A 95 -21.70 -15.16 18.87
CA ARG A 95 -22.87 -14.39 18.42
C ARG A 95 -23.02 -13.08 19.17
N ARG A 96 -23.06 -13.13 20.51
CA ARG A 96 -23.20 -11.92 21.34
C ARG A 96 -22.09 -10.89 21.07
N ASN A 97 -20.83 -11.33 21.04
CA ASN A 97 -19.73 -10.41 20.81
C ASN A 97 -19.74 -9.80 19.39
N PHE A 98 -20.16 -10.56 18.38
CA PHE A 98 -20.29 -10.03 17.02
C PHE A 98 -21.44 -9.01 16.93
N ASP A 99 -22.56 -9.26 17.61
CA ASP A 99 -23.67 -8.31 17.71
C ASP A 99 -23.22 -7.00 18.38
N ASP A 100 -22.48 -7.09 19.49
CA ASP A 100 -21.91 -5.93 20.19
C ASP A 100 -20.94 -5.14 19.27
N LEU A 101 -20.09 -5.83 18.50
CA LEU A 101 -19.18 -5.19 17.54
C LEU A 101 -19.92 -4.50 16.40
N ILE A 102 -21.04 -5.06 15.93
CA ILE A 102 -21.88 -4.45 14.91
C ILE A 102 -22.54 -3.19 15.46
N ALA A 103 -23.09 -3.26 16.69
CA ALA A 103 -23.68 -2.11 17.36
C ALA A 103 -22.66 -0.98 17.55
N LEU A 104 -21.46 -1.31 18.06
CA LEU A 104 -20.35 -0.38 18.20
C LEU A 104 -20.00 0.28 16.86
N ARG A 105 -19.89 -0.51 15.80
CA ARG A 105 -19.60 0.03 14.47
C ARG A 105 -20.68 1.01 14.00
N ARG A 106 -21.96 0.73 14.23
CA ARG A 106 -23.07 1.62 13.85
C ARG A 106 -23.02 2.96 14.57
N GLU A 107 -22.59 2.96 15.84
CA GLU A 107 -22.42 4.19 16.61
C GLU A 107 -21.19 5.01 16.15
N PHE A 108 -20.07 4.34 15.90
CA PHE A 108 -18.81 5.02 15.57
C PHE A 108 -18.71 5.49 14.12
N ARG A 109 -19.36 4.81 13.17
CA ARG A 109 -19.34 5.18 11.74
C ARG A 109 -19.76 6.63 11.46
N PRO A 110 -20.91 7.14 11.95
CA PRO A 110 -21.32 8.51 11.67
C PRO A 110 -20.34 9.54 12.24
N ARG A 111 -19.79 9.28 13.43
CA ARG A 111 -18.77 10.16 14.02
C ARG A 111 -17.50 10.21 13.19
N LEU A 112 -17.06 9.05 12.69
CA LEU A 112 -15.89 8.99 11.81
C LEU A 112 -16.15 9.70 10.47
N ALA A 113 -17.36 9.59 9.92
CA ALA A 113 -17.75 10.29 8.69
C ALA A 113 -17.71 11.81 8.85
N ALA A 114 -18.26 12.33 9.95
CA ALA A 114 -18.21 13.76 10.25
C ALA A 114 -16.77 14.28 10.40
N GLU A 115 -15.89 13.52 11.05
CA GLU A 115 -14.48 13.90 11.19
C GLU A 115 -13.76 13.93 9.83
N MET A 116 -14.02 12.94 8.97
CA MET A 116 -13.42 12.89 7.63
C MET A 116 -13.93 14.03 6.74
N GLU A 117 -15.22 14.36 6.82
CA GLU A 117 -15.81 15.51 6.12
C GLU A 117 -15.18 16.83 6.58
N SER A 118 -14.98 17.01 7.89
CA SER A 118 -14.27 18.18 8.43
C SER A 118 -12.86 18.30 7.85
N ILE A 119 -12.10 17.19 7.77
CA ILE A 119 -10.75 17.18 7.19
C ILE A 119 -10.80 17.51 5.69
N GLU A 120 -11.78 16.98 4.95
CA GLU A 120 -11.98 17.30 3.53
C GLU A 120 -12.16 18.80 3.34
N GLU A 121 -13.02 19.43 4.15
CA GLU A 121 -13.34 20.86 4.10
C GLU A 121 -12.18 21.76 4.52
N ASP A 122 -11.54 21.45 5.65
CA ASP A 122 -10.43 22.26 6.18
C ASP A 122 -9.25 22.31 5.20
N VAL A 123 -8.92 21.18 4.58
CA VAL A 123 -7.87 21.13 3.55
C VAL A 123 -8.36 21.79 2.26
N ALA A 124 -9.62 21.62 1.87
CA ALA A 124 -10.18 22.26 0.68
C ALA A 124 -10.18 23.80 0.76
N ALA A 125 -10.27 24.37 1.97
CA ALA A 125 -10.28 25.80 2.21
C ALA A 125 -8.93 26.49 1.92
N ILE A 126 -7.81 25.78 2.09
CA ILE A 126 -6.47 26.31 1.83
C ILE A 126 -5.98 26.08 0.40
N LEU A 127 -6.74 25.34 -0.41
CA LEU A 127 -6.40 24.99 -1.79
C LEU A 127 -7.01 25.96 -2.81
N THR A 128 -6.37 26.07 -3.97
CA THR A 128 -6.93 26.79 -5.12
C THR A 128 -8.11 26.04 -5.72
N GLU A 129 -8.93 26.72 -6.53
CA GLU A 129 -10.11 26.11 -7.17
C GLU A 129 -9.75 24.87 -8.00
N SER A 130 -8.65 24.94 -8.76
CA SER A 130 -8.19 23.81 -9.58
C SER A 130 -7.70 22.63 -8.74
N GLN A 131 -7.11 22.88 -7.57
CA GLN A 131 -6.61 21.84 -6.66
C GLN A 131 -7.72 21.20 -5.85
N ARG A 132 -8.81 21.93 -5.59
CA ARG A 132 -9.90 21.47 -4.73
C ARG A 132 -10.63 20.27 -5.33
N ALA A 133 -10.87 20.26 -6.63
CA ALA A 133 -11.54 19.14 -7.31
C ALA A 133 -10.71 17.85 -7.22
N GLU A 134 -9.41 17.94 -7.53
CA GLU A 134 -8.47 16.81 -7.44
C GLU A 134 -8.32 16.31 -6.00
N TRP A 135 -8.25 17.23 -5.02
CA TRP A 135 -8.20 16.88 -3.61
C TRP A 135 -9.43 16.09 -3.17
N ARG A 136 -10.65 16.56 -3.47
CA ARG A 136 -11.88 15.88 -3.05
C ARG A 136 -12.01 14.49 -3.66
N GLU A 137 -11.64 14.34 -4.93
CA GLU A 137 -11.64 13.02 -5.59
C GLU A 137 -10.63 12.07 -4.94
N ASN A 138 -9.39 12.52 -4.73
CA ASN A 138 -8.35 11.72 -4.09
C ASN A 138 -8.69 11.38 -2.64
N PHE A 139 -9.26 12.32 -1.90
CA PHE A 139 -9.67 12.12 -0.51
C PHE A 139 -10.78 11.09 -0.40
N ARG A 140 -11.82 11.17 -1.24
CA ARG A 140 -12.89 10.16 -1.28
C ARG A 140 -12.39 8.78 -1.65
N ASN A 141 -11.52 8.69 -2.65
CA ASN A 141 -10.89 7.43 -3.01
C ASN A 141 -10.07 6.85 -1.86
N PHE A 142 -9.28 7.70 -1.19
CA PHE A 142 -8.50 7.30 -0.02
C PHE A 142 -9.38 6.86 1.14
N SER A 143 -10.43 7.60 1.47
CA SER A 143 -11.35 7.25 2.55
C SER A 143 -12.11 5.96 2.26
N ASP A 144 -12.55 5.75 1.02
CA ASP A 144 -13.21 4.50 0.61
C ASP A 144 -12.30 3.28 0.70
N VAL A 145 -11.00 3.50 0.55
CA VAL A 145 -9.96 2.50 0.71
C VAL A 145 -9.71 2.29 2.21
N VAL A 146 -9.24 3.30 2.94
CA VAL A 146 -8.78 3.09 4.32
C VAL A 146 -9.94 2.84 5.28
N PHE A 147 -11.08 3.50 5.08
CA PHE A 147 -12.25 3.45 5.93
C PHE A 147 -13.50 3.11 5.10
N PRO A 148 -13.66 1.85 4.68
CA PRO A 148 -14.74 1.45 3.79
C PRO A 148 -16.11 1.71 4.43
N GLY A 149 -17.00 2.33 3.66
CA GLY A 149 -18.37 2.62 4.10
C GLY A 149 -18.51 3.88 4.95
N VAL A 150 -17.48 4.73 5.05
CA VAL A 150 -17.61 6.06 5.67
C VAL A 150 -18.43 7.01 4.79
N TYR A 151 -18.28 6.93 3.47
CA TYR A 151 -18.98 7.78 2.49
C TYR A 151 -20.06 7.05 1.67
N GLN A 152 -20.40 5.80 2.01
CA GLN A 152 -21.53 5.14 1.37
C GLN A 152 -22.82 5.83 1.84
N SER A 153 -23.35 6.73 1.01
CA SER A 153 -24.73 7.16 1.09
C SER A 153 -25.63 5.94 0.93
N GLU A 154 -26.57 5.77 1.85
CA GLU A 154 -27.66 4.80 1.77
C GLU A 154 -28.40 4.85 0.43
#